data_AF-K1QI31-F1
#
_entry.id   AF-K1QI31-F1
#
_cell.length_a   1.000
_cell.length_b   1.000
_cell.length_c   1.000
_cell.angle_alpha   90.00
_cell.angle_beta   90.00
_cell.angle_gamma   90.00
#
_symmetry.space_group_name_H-M   'P 1'
#
loop_
_entity.id
_entity.type
_entity.pdbx_description
1 polymer ?
#
loop_
_entity_poly.entity_id
_entity_poly.type
_entity_poly.pdbx_seq_one_letter_code
_entity_poly.pdbx_strand_id
1 'polypeptide(L)'
;MELDLSDSTVITEQSISHIMSHLDKLQYLALSRCYRLPVTSIRELSCHPSLAEVEVFGMFRDGTMEQLKHEMRNVELNRYPFSSVARPTTGIRMTSLWGLRVRDNAV
;
A
#
# COMPACT_ATOMS: atom_id res chain seq x y z
N MET A 1 -6.24 8.13 -4.16
CA MET A 1 -6.99 7.18 -3.28
C MET A 1 -5.99 6.21 -2.70
N GLU A 2 -6.16 5.80 -1.44
CA GLU A 2 -5.25 4.92 -0.71
C GLU A 2 -5.97 3.63 -0.31
N LEU A 3 -5.31 2.48 -0.44
CA LEU A 3 -5.81 1.18 0.02
C LEU A 3 -4.68 0.44 0.75
N ASP A 4 -4.97 0.00 1.98
CA ASP A 4 -4.03 -0.79 2.78
C ASP A 4 -4.63 -2.18 3.06
N LEU A 5 -3.97 -3.21 2.55
CA LEU A 5 -4.30 -4.62 2.71
C LEU A 5 -3.13 -5.39 3.34
N SER A 6 -2.21 -4.69 4.02
CA SER A 6 -1.09 -5.32 4.71
C SER A 6 -1.56 -6.41 5.67
N ASP A 7 -0.78 -7.50 5.79
CA ASP A 7 -1.09 -8.69 6.59
C ASP A 7 -2.32 -9.51 6.12
N SER A 8 -2.96 -9.14 5.01
CA SER A 8 -4.09 -9.89 4.46
C SER A 8 -3.62 -11.15 3.72
N THR A 9 -3.38 -12.23 4.45
CA THR A 9 -2.84 -13.49 3.91
C THR A 9 -3.75 -14.23 2.92
N VAL A 10 -5.01 -13.79 2.79
CA VAL A 10 -6.01 -14.38 1.89
C VAL A 10 -6.00 -13.78 0.48
N ILE A 11 -5.30 -12.66 0.29
CA ILE A 11 -5.25 -12.02 -1.03
C ILE A 11 -4.45 -12.86 -2.02
N THR A 12 -4.91 -12.85 -3.26
CA THR A 12 -4.33 -13.63 -4.35
C THR A 12 -4.09 -12.73 -5.56
N GLU A 13 -3.48 -13.30 -6.59
CA GLU A 13 -3.27 -12.62 -7.88
C GLU A 13 -4.60 -12.10 -8.45
N GLN A 14 -5.70 -12.83 -8.26
CA GLN A 14 -7.03 -12.40 -8.67
C GLN A 14 -7.46 -11.11 -7.96
N SER A 15 -7.09 -10.93 -6.69
CA SER A 15 -7.34 -9.69 -5.95
C SER A 15 -6.60 -8.51 -6.60
N ILE A 16 -5.36 -8.73 -7.06
CA ILE A 16 -4.57 -7.72 -7.78
C ILE A 16 -5.24 -7.38 -9.12
N SER A 17 -5.70 -8.37 -9.88
CA SER A 17 -6.42 -8.12 -11.13
C SER A 17 -7.70 -7.30 -10.92
N HIS A 18 -8.45 -7.57 -9.85
CA HIS A 18 -9.64 -6.77 -9.50
C HIS A 18 -9.28 -5.33 -9.12
N ILE A 19 -8.23 -5.13 -8.32
CA ILE A 19 -7.72 -3.81 -7.97
C ILE A 19 -7.35 -3.03 -9.24
N MET A 20 -6.59 -3.64 -10.14
CA MET A 20 -6.14 -2.99 -11.37
C MET A 20 -7.28 -2.61 -12.33
N SER A 21 -8.38 -3.35 -12.32
CA SER A 21 -9.50 -3.18 -13.26
C SER A 21 -10.63 -2.31 -12.74
N HIS A 22 -10.72 -2.07 -11.43
CA HIS A 22 -11.86 -1.37 -10.83
C HIS A 22 -11.48 -0.14 -10.01
N LEU A 23 -10.19 0.04 -9.67
CA LEU A 23 -9.74 1.15 -8.81
C LEU A 23 -8.90 2.17 -9.58
N ASP A 24 -9.45 2.72 -10.67
CA ASP A 24 -8.75 3.61 -11.62
C ASP A 24 -8.05 4.84 -10.99
N LYS A 25 -8.50 5.27 -9.80
CA LYS A 25 -7.97 6.44 -9.06
C LYS A 25 -7.04 6.06 -7.91
N LEU A 26 -6.68 4.79 -7.78
CA LEU A 26 -5.77 4.30 -6.76
C LEU A 26 -4.36 4.84 -6.99
N GLN A 27 -3.81 5.47 -5.96
CA GLN A 27 -2.49 6.12 -5.98
C GLN A 27 -1.51 5.44 -5.03
N TYR A 28 -2.00 4.90 -3.92
CA TYR A 28 -1.22 4.21 -2.91
C TYR A 28 -1.83 2.84 -2.63
N LEU A 29 -1.01 1.80 -2.65
CA LEU A 29 -1.41 0.43 -2.32
C LEU A 29 -0.40 -0.22 -1.36
N ALA A 30 -0.84 -0.58 -0.16
CA ALA A 30 -0.03 -1.36 0.76
C ALA A 30 -0.46 -2.84 0.77
N LEU A 31 0.51 -3.72 0.52
CA LEU A 31 0.40 -5.18 0.46
C LEU A 31 1.44 -5.86 1.36
N SER A 32 2.01 -5.13 2.32
CA SER A 32 3.10 -5.64 3.16
C SER A 32 2.72 -6.96 3.82
N ARG A 33 3.67 -7.92 3.91
CA ARG A 33 3.47 -9.25 4.50
C ARG A 33 2.36 -10.11 3.84
N CYS A 34 1.97 -9.81 2.61
CA CYS A 34 1.05 -10.65 1.83
C CYS A 34 1.79 -11.79 1.11
N TYR A 35 2.33 -12.73 1.89
CA TYR A 35 3.33 -13.72 1.46
C TYR A 35 2.93 -14.67 0.32
N ARG A 36 1.63 -14.73 -0.04
CA ARG A 36 1.14 -15.60 -1.11
C ARG A 36 1.23 -14.97 -2.50
N LEU A 37 1.44 -13.66 -2.58
CA LEU A 37 1.54 -12.98 -3.87
C LEU A 37 2.91 -13.23 -4.50
N PRO A 38 2.97 -13.70 -5.74
CA PRO A 38 4.22 -13.80 -6.46
C PRO A 38 4.72 -12.41 -6.88
N VAL A 39 6.03 -12.32 -7.11
CA VAL A 39 6.71 -11.09 -7.60
C VAL A 39 6.07 -10.58 -8.90
N THR A 40 5.58 -11.49 -9.75
CA THR A 40 4.95 -11.15 -11.03
C THR A 40 3.70 -10.30 -10.85
N SER A 41 2.83 -10.62 -9.89
CA SER A 41 1.63 -9.81 -9.61
C SER A 41 1.98 -8.42 -9.08
N ILE A 42 3.09 -8.29 -8.33
CA ILE A 42 3.55 -6.97 -7.88
C ILE A 42 4.09 -6.15 -9.06
N ARG A 43 4.80 -6.79 -9.98
CA ARG A 43 5.31 -6.13 -11.19
C ARG A 43 4.19 -5.57 -12.07
N GLU A 44 3.07 -6.30 -12.20
CA GLU A 44 1.90 -5.87 -12.98
C GLU A 44 1.29 -4.55 -12.49
N LEU A 45 1.42 -4.24 -11.20
CA LEU A 45 0.94 -2.98 -10.63
C LEU A 45 1.59 -1.74 -11.27
N SER A 46 2.79 -1.87 -11.85
CA SER A 46 3.43 -0.76 -12.58
C SER A 46 2.66 -0.32 -13.82
N CYS A 47 1.75 -1.14 -14.34
CA CYS A 47 0.88 -0.80 -15.46
C CYS A 47 -0.36 0.00 -15.04
N HIS A 48 -0.64 0.14 -13.74
CA HIS A 48 -1.80 0.88 -13.27
C HIS A 48 -1.61 2.40 -13.49
N PRO A 49 -2.53 3.09 -14.18
CA PRO A 49 -2.28 4.43 -14.72
C PRO A 49 -2.10 5.52 -13.66
N SER A 50 -2.73 5.35 -12.50
CA SER A 50 -2.72 6.34 -11.42
C SER A 50 -1.84 5.94 -10.22
N LEU A 51 -1.26 4.73 -10.24
CA LEU A 51 -0.54 4.21 -9.09
C LEU A 51 0.84 4.86 -8.98
N ALA A 52 1.12 5.45 -7.83
CA ALA A 52 2.38 6.14 -7.56
C ALA A 52 3.23 5.38 -6.55
N GLU A 53 2.62 4.72 -5.57
CA GLU A 53 3.31 4.17 -4.40
C GLU A 53 2.78 2.77 -4.06
N VAL A 54 3.70 1.83 -3.81
CA VAL A 54 3.39 0.46 -3.40
C VAL A 54 4.27 0.02 -2.23
N GLU A 55 3.65 -0.49 -1.17
CA GLU A 55 4.35 -1.01 0.00
C GLU A 55 4.27 -2.54 0.04
N VAL A 56 5.40 -3.23 -0.04
CA VAL A 56 5.54 -4.71 -0.03
C VAL A 56 6.56 -5.17 1.01
N PHE A 57 6.60 -4.49 2.16
CA PHE A 57 7.57 -4.80 3.23
C PHE A 57 7.47 -6.26 3.68
N GLY A 58 8.64 -6.88 3.83
CA GLY A 58 8.78 -8.25 4.34
C GLY A 58 8.36 -9.36 3.36
N MET A 59 8.01 -9.04 2.10
CA MET A 59 7.58 -10.05 1.14
C MET A 59 8.74 -10.70 0.36
N PHE A 60 9.76 -9.93 0.02
CA PHE A 60 10.83 -10.37 -0.89
C PHE A 60 12.22 -10.12 -0.30
N ARG A 61 13.21 -10.89 -0.75
CA ARG A 61 14.62 -10.70 -0.41
C ARG A 61 15.21 -9.48 -1.14
N ASP A 62 16.29 -8.93 -0.61
CA ASP A 62 16.92 -7.71 -1.13
C ASP A 62 17.22 -7.78 -2.63
N GLY A 63 17.81 -8.87 -3.14
CA GLY A 63 18.10 -9.00 -4.58
C GLY A 63 16.84 -8.93 -5.47
N THR A 64 15.73 -9.52 -5.03
CA THR A 64 14.44 -9.43 -5.73
C THR A 64 13.83 -8.03 -5.61
N MET A 65 13.98 -7.39 -4.46
CA MET A 65 13.52 -6.01 -4.26
C MET A 65 14.25 -5.02 -5.16
N GLU A 66 15.57 -5.15 -5.32
CA GLU A 66 16.35 -4.27 -6.20
C GLU A 66 15.96 -4.47 -7.67
N GLN A 67 15.70 -5.71 -8.09
CA GLN A 67 15.15 -5.98 -9.43
C GLN A 67 13.78 -5.33 -9.62
N LEU A 68 12.86 -5.46 -8.66
CA LEU A 68 11.53 -4.85 -8.73
C LEU A 68 11.61 -3.32 -8.84
N LYS A 69 12.47 -2.67 -8.04
CA LYS A 69 12.70 -1.22 -8.13
C LYS A 69 13.24 -0.80 -9.50
N HIS A 70 14.10 -1.62 -10.10
CA HIS A 70 14.64 -1.35 -11.44
C HIS A 70 13.59 -1.49 -12.55
N GLU A 71 12.65 -2.44 -12.41
CA GLU A 71 11.60 -2.69 -13.39
C GLU A 71 10.44 -1.71 -13.25
N MET A 72 10.07 -1.34 -12.02
CA MET A 72 8.91 -0.50 -11.69
C MET A 72 9.30 0.97 -11.45
N ARG A 73 10.09 1.59 -12.35
CA ARG A 73 10.66 2.95 -12.12
C ARG A 73 9.61 4.07 -12.00
N ASN A 74 8.39 3.83 -12.44
CA ASN A 74 7.27 4.77 -12.35
C ASN A 74 6.48 4.65 -11.03
N VAL A 75 6.79 3.66 -10.20
CA VAL A 75 6.12 3.42 -8.91
C VAL A 75 7.17 3.36 -7.81
N GLU A 76 7.00 4.16 -6.76
CA GLU A 76 7.87 4.12 -5.60
C GLU A 76 7.55 2.90 -4.73
N LEU A 77 8.58 2.09 -4.44
CA LEU A 77 8.44 0.88 -3.63
C LEU A 77 9.01 1.10 -2.22
N ASN A 78 8.28 0.63 -1.20
CA ASN A 78 8.76 0.56 0.19
C ASN A 78 9.17 1.94 0.77
N ARG A 79 8.43 3.01 0.45
CA ARG A 79 8.75 4.37 0.89
C ARG A 79 8.22 4.65 2.30
N TYR A 80 7.02 4.18 2.60
CA TYR A 80 6.31 4.50 3.84
C TYR A 80 6.07 3.24 4.69
N PRO A 81 6.88 3.02 5.74
CA PRO A 81 6.70 1.86 6.62
C PRO A 81 5.42 1.93 7.47
N PHE A 82 4.77 3.09 7.54
CA PHE A 82 3.56 3.32 8.32
C PHE A 82 2.44 3.87 7.44
N SER A 83 1.28 3.24 7.53
CA SER A 83 0.06 3.65 6.83
C SER A 83 -0.53 4.94 7.42
N SER A 84 -0.99 5.84 6.55
CA SER A 84 -1.81 7.02 6.87
C SER A 84 -3.30 6.69 6.99
N VAL A 85 -3.74 5.55 6.46
CA VAL A 85 -5.15 5.15 6.41
C VAL A 85 -5.66 4.91 7.84
N ALA A 86 -6.78 5.55 8.17
CA ALA A 86 -7.38 5.47 9.50
C ALA A 86 -6.41 5.84 10.64
N ARG A 87 -5.39 6.68 10.38
CA ARG A 87 -4.47 7.19 11.42
C ARG A 87 -4.62 8.69 11.64
N PRO A 88 -4.57 9.19 12.89
CA PRO A 88 -4.70 10.61 13.14
C PRO A 88 -3.54 11.32 12.45
N THR A 89 -3.83 12.37 11.66
CA THR A 89 -2.77 13.17 11.04
C THR A 89 -1.81 13.70 12.08
N THR A 90 -0.51 13.74 11.74
CA THR A 90 0.51 14.35 12.59
C THR A 90 0.28 15.87 12.71
N GLY A 91 0.68 16.47 13.84
CA GLY A 91 0.52 17.92 14.09
C GLY A 91 -0.80 18.30 14.78
N ILE A 92 -1.29 19.51 14.54
CA ILE A 92 -2.41 20.14 15.29
C ILE A 92 -3.78 19.46 15.02
N ARG A 93 -3.87 18.64 13.96
CA ARG A 93 -5.08 17.92 13.53
C ARG A 93 -5.21 16.51 14.14
N MET A 94 -4.52 16.23 15.24
CA MET A 94 -4.30 14.90 15.83
C MET A 94 -5.51 14.24 16.50
N THR A 95 -6.67 14.89 16.56
CA THR A 95 -7.77 14.44 17.42
C THR A 95 -8.86 13.67 16.71
N SER A 96 -8.86 13.55 15.37
CA SER A 96 -9.98 12.94 14.63
C SER A 96 -9.54 11.95 13.55
N LEU A 97 -10.33 10.89 13.37
CA LEU A 97 -10.26 9.87 12.34
C LEU A 97 -11.61 9.74 11.66
N TRP A 98 -11.68 9.92 10.34
CA TRP A 98 -12.94 9.80 9.58
C TRP A 98 -14.12 10.61 10.17
N GLY A 99 -13.83 11.79 10.71
CA GLY A 99 -14.84 12.64 11.36
C GLY A 99 -15.18 12.26 12.81
N LEU A 100 -14.57 11.20 13.35
CA LEU A 100 -14.72 10.77 14.75
C LEU A 100 -13.53 11.21 15.58
N ARG A 101 -13.77 11.88 16.71
CA ARG A 101 -12.72 12.28 17.64
C ARG A 101 -12.19 11.04 18.36
N VAL A 102 -10.87 10.80 18.31
CA VAL A 102 -10.19 9.62 18.89
C VAL A 102 -9.37 9.92 20.14
N ARG A 103 -9.23 11.19 20.51
CA ARG A 103 -8.73 11.61 21.82
C ARG A 103 -9.67 12.66 22.38
N ASP A 104 -10.37 12.29 23.45
CA ASP A 104 -10.88 13.28 24.39
C ASP A 104 -9.66 13.90 25.07
N ASN A 105 -9.66 15.22 25.20
CA ASN A 105 -8.59 15.88 25.95
C ASN A 105 -8.63 15.28 27.35
N ALA A 106 -7.56 14.60 27.77
CA ALA A 106 -7.42 14.17 29.15
C ALA A 106 -7.59 15.42 30.03
N VAL A 107 -8.65 15.42 30.83
CA VAL A 107 -8.92 16.45 31.84
C VAL A 107 -7.88 16.34 32.94
#